data_AF-A0A9W9IGW8-F1
#
_entry.id   AF-A0A9W9IGW8-F1
#
_cell.length_a   1.000
_cell.length_b   1.000
_cell.length_c   1.000
_cell.angle_alpha   90.00
_cell.angle_beta   90.00
_cell.angle_gamma   90.00
#
_symmetry.space_group_name_H-M   'P 1'
#
loop_
_entity.id
_entity.type
_entity.pdbx_description
1 polymer ?
#
loop_
_entity_poly.entity_id
_entity_poly.type
_entity_poly.pdbx_seq_one_letter_code
_entity_poly.pdbx_strand_id
1 'polypeptide(L)'
;MEFPVGLPDPSLSSDYYPRDSTDATEVFDTLRQWLPSELALAILDQAEYWLLSQTRGNNRMSYDEDDCRDRTPYLTSEAISGERCPVRKIRITVESHDQGWSDHHEDHGTFRNSWTWFELDSHRLDGEDVSEAIVRLATNVHARSDSMLHERIYRSDGDEWVQRLQPGDQLAIVPRARFPGWTNYVEEASIEIYTVPVL
;
A
#
# COMPACT_ATOMS: atom_id res chain seq x y z
N MET A 1 46.31 12.11 0.59
CA MET A 1 45.89 11.57 1.90
C MET A 1 44.39 11.82 1.98
N GLU A 2 43.68 11.12 1.09
CA GLU A 2 42.82 9.96 1.38
C GLU A 2 41.48 10.40 1.99
N PHE A 3 40.52 10.63 1.09
CA PHE A 3 39.10 10.59 1.40
C PHE A 3 38.76 9.14 1.74
N PRO A 4 38.01 8.86 2.83
CA PRO A 4 37.59 7.50 3.08
C PRO A 4 36.58 7.11 2.01
N VAL A 5 37.02 6.18 1.15
CA VAL A 5 36.16 5.43 0.24
C VAL A 5 35.38 4.44 1.09
N GLY A 6 34.08 4.69 1.17
CA GLY A 6 33.06 3.71 1.45
C GLY A 6 31.84 4.15 0.67
N LEU A 7 31.70 3.66 -0.56
CA LEU A 7 30.39 3.73 -1.22
C LEU A 7 29.41 2.99 -0.29
N PRO A 8 28.26 3.59 0.07
CA PRO A 8 27.28 2.90 0.90
C PRO A 8 26.84 1.61 0.20
N ASP A 9 26.64 0.57 1.00
CA ASP A 9 26.06 -0.70 0.58
C ASP A 9 24.71 -0.43 -0.13
N PRO A 10 24.53 -0.81 -1.41
CA PRO A 10 23.29 -0.57 -2.13
C PRO A 10 22.10 -1.37 -1.58
N SER A 11 22.30 -2.27 -0.61
CA SER A 11 21.24 -3.03 0.06
C SER A 11 20.67 -2.37 1.33
N LEU A 12 21.18 -1.19 1.71
CA LEU A 12 20.67 -0.37 2.82
C LEU A 12 20.46 1.07 2.36
N SER A 13 19.57 1.30 1.37
CA SER A 13 18.91 2.61 1.34
C SER A 13 17.92 2.60 2.50
N SER A 14 18.42 2.99 3.67
CA SER A 14 17.59 3.46 4.77
C SER A 14 17.00 4.78 4.31
N ASP A 15 16.02 4.72 3.42
CA ASP A 15 15.26 5.90 3.02
C ASP A 15 14.74 6.55 4.30
N TYR A 16 15.25 7.74 4.59
CA TYR A 16 14.83 8.51 5.75
C TYR A 16 13.52 9.20 5.40
N TYR A 17 12.46 8.88 6.15
CA TYR A 17 11.19 9.59 6.06
C TYR A 17 11.04 10.52 7.26
N PRO A 18 10.52 11.75 7.07
CA PRO A 18 10.22 12.64 8.18
C PRO A 18 9.31 11.93 9.20
N ARG A 19 9.65 12.08 10.47
CA ARG A 19 8.92 11.43 11.58
C ARG A 19 7.58 12.11 11.84
N ASP A 20 7.55 13.42 11.65
CA ASP A 20 6.39 14.28 11.80
C ASP A 20 6.58 15.56 10.98
N SER A 21 5.56 16.40 10.93
CA SER A 21 5.59 17.67 10.18
C SER A 21 6.70 18.62 10.66
N THR A 22 7.11 18.58 11.93
CA THR A 22 8.17 19.46 12.47
C THR A 22 9.51 19.19 11.80
N ASP A 23 9.84 17.91 11.60
CA ASP A 23 11.06 17.50 10.88
C ASP A 23 11.08 18.09 9.47
N ALA A 24 9.96 17.98 8.75
CA ALA A 24 9.83 18.55 7.42
C ALA A 24 9.91 20.10 7.43
N THR A 25 9.29 20.77 8.41
CA THR A 25 9.42 22.22 8.60
C THR A 25 10.87 22.62 8.88
N GLU A 26 11.61 21.88 9.70
CA GLU A 26 13.03 22.17 9.98
C GLU A 26 13.92 22.05 8.74
N VAL A 27 13.70 21.01 7.93
CA VAL A 27 14.42 20.85 6.65
C VAL A 27 14.03 21.95 5.67
N PHE A 28 12.74 22.28 5.58
CA PHE A 28 12.25 23.39 4.74
C PHE A 28 12.84 24.75 5.16
N ASP A 29 12.86 25.03 6.46
CA ASP A 29 13.46 26.21 7.08
C ASP A 29 14.97 26.30 6.80
N THR A 30 15.65 25.16 6.77
CA THR A 30 17.08 25.08 6.42
C THR A 30 17.31 25.36 4.95
N LEU A 31 16.53 24.76 4.05
CA LEU A 31 16.63 24.96 2.61
C LEU A 31 16.32 26.41 2.21
N ARG A 32 15.32 27.04 2.84
CA ARG A 32 14.94 28.42 2.50
C ARG A 32 15.98 29.48 2.89
N GLN A 33 17.00 29.12 3.66
CA GLN A 33 18.14 30.02 3.93
C GLN A 33 18.97 30.27 2.66
N TRP A 34 18.91 29.36 1.69
CA TRP A 34 19.73 29.40 0.47
C TRP A 34 18.91 29.44 -0.81
N LEU A 35 17.62 29.09 -0.74
CA LEU A 35 16.74 28.91 -1.89
C LEU A 35 15.41 29.64 -1.70
N PRO A 36 14.76 30.12 -2.78
CA PRO A 36 13.35 30.49 -2.75
C PRO A 36 12.48 29.32 -2.25
N SER A 37 11.37 29.64 -1.58
CA SER A 37 10.45 28.65 -1.00
C SER A 37 9.99 27.63 -2.04
N GLU A 38 9.73 28.05 -3.26
CA GLU A 38 9.27 27.19 -4.35
C GLU A 38 10.30 26.11 -4.71
N LEU A 39 11.60 26.46 -4.69
CA LEU A 39 12.67 25.50 -4.96
C LEU A 39 12.89 24.57 -3.77
N ALA A 40 12.79 25.07 -2.54
CA ALA A 40 12.86 24.23 -1.35
C ALA A 40 11.72 23.19 -1.31
N LEU A 41 10.49 23.60 -1.64
CA LEU A 41 9.34 22.71 -1.77
C LEU A 41 9.55 21.68 -2.89
N ALA A 42 10.02 22.12 -4.07
CA ALA A 42 10.30 21.21 -5.18
C ALA A 42 11.38 20.17 -4.84
N ILE A 43 12.40 20.55 -4.05
CA ILE A 43 13.42 19.61 -3.56
C ILE A 43 12.80 18.57 -2.63
N LEU A 44 12.00 19.00 -1.66
CA LEU A 44 11.34 18.09 -0.71
C LEU A 44 10.42 17.10 -1.43
N ASP A 45 9.63 17.58 -2.39
CA ASP A 45 8.72 16.74 -3.17
C ASP A 45 9.51 15.76 -4.07
N GLN A 46 10.55 16.22 -4.75
CA GLN A 46 11.39 15.39 -5.61
C GLN A 46 12.21 14.35 -4.83
N ALA A 47 12.57 14.66 -3.59
CA ALA A 47 13.23 13.75 -2.67
C ALA A 47 12.26 12.75 -2.00
N GLU A 48 10.96 12.82 -2.30
CA GLU A 48 9.91 12.07 -1.62
C GLU A 48 9.97 12.21 -0.09
N TYR A 49 10.31 13.41 0.40
CA TYR A 49 10.40 13.73 1.83
C TYR A 49 9.00 13.88 2.44
N TRP A 50 8.30 12.75 2.51
CA TRP A 50 6.90 12.62 2.89
C TRP A 50 6.74 11.80 4.16
N LEU A 51 5.70 12.09 4.95
CA LEU A 51 5.39 11.33 6.15
C LEU A 51 4.95 9.92 5.76
N LEU A 52 5.46 8.91 6.47
CA LEU A 52 5.09 7.50 6.28
C LEU A 52 4.18 7.02 7.41
N SER A 53 2.95 6.65 7.06
CA SER A 53 2.09 5.81 7.90
C SER A 53 2.17 4.38 7.41
N GLN A 54 2.49 3.44 8.30
CA GLN A 54 2.63 2.02 7.96
C GLN A 54 1.77 1.18 8.90
N THR A 55 0.97 0.30 8.30
CA THR A 55 0.19 -0.72 9.01
C THR A 55 0.57 -2.09 8.47
N ARG A 56 0.84 -3.05 9.36
CA ARG A 56 1.27 -4.42 9.02
C ARG A 56 0.38 -5.44 9.73
N GLY A 57 -0.02 -6.48 9.01
CA GLY A 57 -0.66 -7.68 9.55
C GLY A 57 0.18 -8.90 9.20
N ASN A 58 0.49 -9.73 10.18
CA ASN A 58 1.34 -10.93 10.03
C ASN A 58 0.65 -12.20 10.56
N ASN A 59 -0.67 -12.14 10.67
CA ASN A 59 -1.47 -13.27 11.11
C ASN A 59 -1.87 -14.10 9.90
N ARG A 60 -1.53 -15.39 9.90
CA ARG A 60 -1.97 -16.31 8.87
C ARG A 60 -3.47 -16.52 8.96
N MET A 61 -4.19 -16.19 7.89
CA MET A 61 -5.65 -16.29 7.81
C MET A 61 -6.05 -16.94 6.49
N SER A 62 -7.19 -17.64 6.50
CA SER A 62 -7.78 -18.23 5.30
C SER A 62 -9.18 -17.68 5.11
N TYR A 63 -9.56 -17.45 3.85
CA TYR A 63 -10.86 -16.91 3.47
C TYR A 63 -11.48 -17.75 2.37
N ASP A 64 -12.60 -18.39 2.66
CA ASP A 64 -13.41 -19.06 1.64
C ASP A 64 -14.51 -18.14 1.09
N GLU A 65 -15.39 -18.67 0.24
CA GLU A 65 -16.49 -17.91 -0.35
C GLU A 65 -17.45 -17.33 0.70
N ASP A 66 -17.70 -18.04 1.79
CA ASP A 66 -18.63 -17.61 2.84
C ASP A 66 -18.00 -16.52 3.71
N ASP A 67 -16.73 -16.67 4.10
CA ASP A 67 -15.98 -15.63 4.82
C ASP A 67 -15.94 -14.29 4.06
N CYS A 68 -15.89 -14.36 2.72
CA CYS A 68 -15.78 -13.18 1.85
C CYS A 68 -17.12 -12.46 1.58
N ARG A 69 -18.26 -12.97 2.05
CA ARG A 69 -19.60 -12.37 1.78
C ARG A 69 -19.71 -10.97 2.35
N ASP A 70 -19.24 -10.78 3.58
CA ASP A 70 -19.34 -9.52 4.32
C ASP A 70 -18.20 -8.55 4.00
N ARG A 71 -17.30 -8.91 3.07
CA ARG A 71 -16.13 -8.11 2.68
C ARG A 71 -15.25 -7.72 3.88
N THR A 72 -15.18 -8.58 4.90
CA THR A 72 -14.38 -8.30 6.09
C THR A 72 -12.91 -8.12 5.71
N PRO A 73 -12.28 -6.98 6.07
CA PRO A 73 -10.91 -6.74 5.71
C PRO A 73 -9.96 -7.62 6.51
N TYR A 74 -8.86 -8.01 5.88
CA TYR A 74 -7.72 -8.63 6.57
C TYR A 74 -6.93 -7.57 7.35
N LEU A 75 -6.71 -6.41 6.72
CA LEU A 75 -5.92 -5.31 7.26
C LEU A 75 -6.54 -3.98 6.86
N THR A 76 -6.71 -3.09 7.83
CA THR A 76 -7.15 -1.70 7.62
C THR A 76 -6.06 -0.77 8.12
N SER A 77 -5.73 0.26 7.33
CA SER A 77 -4.72 1.25 7.69
C SER A 77 -5.18 2.15 8.83
N GLU A 78 -4.23 2.87 9.42
CA GLU A 78 -4.56 4.07 10.20
C GLU A 78 -5.28 5.11 9.31
N ALA A 79 -6.02 6.02 9.95
CA ALA A 79 -6.66 7.14 9.27
C ALA A 79 -5.62 8.04 8.59
N ILE A 80 -5.87 8.39 7.32
CA ILE A 80 -4.98 9.23 6.54
C ILE A 80 -4.86 10.59 7.22
N SER A 81 -3.63 11.03 7.46
CA SER A 81 -3.30 12.31 8.08
C SER A 81 -2.91 13.37 7.03
N GLY A 82 -3.04 14.64 7.38
CA GLY A 82 -2.61 15.77 6.57
C GLY A 82 -3.75 16.73 6.21
N GLU A 83 -3.54 17.52 5.16
CA GLU A 83 -4.52 18.47 4.63
C GLU A 83 -5.20 17.94 3.34
N ARG A 84 -5.75 18.82 2.51
CA ARG A 84 -6.46 18.45 1.29
C ARG A 84 -5.58 17.67 0.32
N CYS A 85 -6.08 16.53 -0.18
CA CYS A 85 -5.37 15.62 -1.09
C CYS A 85 -3.96 15.27 -0.57
N PRO A 86 -3.85 14.68 0.63
CA PRO A 86 -2.59 14.59 1.35
C PRO A 86 -1.68 13.48 0.80
N VAL A 87 -2.25 12.46 0.16
CA VAL A 87 -1.52 11.27 -0.29
C VAL A 87 -0.72 11.54 -1.56
N ARG A 88 0.53 11.09 -1.57
CA ARG A 88 1.45 11.13 -2.74
C ARG A 88 1.73 9.75 -3.31
N LYS A 89 1.89 8.76 -2.42
CA LYS A 89 2.22 7.39 -2.79
C LYS A 89 1.56 6.42 -1.81
N ILE A 90 1.12 5.28 -2.32
CA ILE A 90 0.67 4.14 -1.51
C ILE A 90 1.46 2.93 -2.00
N ARG A 91 2.06 2.17 -1.07
CA ARG A 91 2.64 0.86 -1.35
C ARG A 91 1.86 -0.19 -0.58
N ILE A 92 1.42 -1.22 -1.29
CA ILE A 92 0.71 -2.37 -0.73
C ILE A 92 1.54 -3.61 -1.00
N THR A 93 1.78 -4.40 0.04
CA THR A 93 2.36 -5.75 -0.08
C THR A 93 1.40 -6.77 0.48
N VAL A 94 1.23 -7.90 -0.20
CA VAL A 94 0.44 -9.04 0.29
C VAL A 94 1.19 -10.32 -0.05
N GLU A 95 1.56 -11.10 0.96
CA GLU A 95 2.04 -12.46 0.76
C GLU A 95 0.85 -13.42 0.92
N SER A 96 0.58 -14.20 -0.12
CA SER A 96 -0.61 -15.06 -0.16
C SER A 96 -0.52 -16.14 -1.21
N HIS A 97 -1.40 -17.13 -1.10
CA HIS A 97 -1.55 -18.17 -2.11
C HIS A 97 -3.00 -18.69 -2.19
N ASP A 98 -3.20 -19.56 -3.18
CA ASP A 98 -4.47 -20.20 -3.47
C ASP A 98 -4.55 -21.56 -2.73
N GLN A 99 -5.67 -22.29 -2.85
CA GLN A 99 -5.85 -23.57 -2.14
C GLN A 99 -4.85 -24.68 -2.53
N GLY A 100 -4.13 -24.53 -3.65
CA GLY A 100 -3.08 -25.46 -4.06
C GLY A 100 -3.55 -26.67 -4.86
N TRP A 101 -4.83 -26.72 -5.27
CA TRP A 101 -5.37 -27.80 -6.09
C TRP A 101 -6.55 -27.32 -6.94
N SER A 102 -6.75 -27.97 -8.09
CA SER A 102 -7.89 -27.76 -9.00
C SER A 102 -7.91 -28.91 -10.02
N ASP A 103 -9.09 -29.29 -10.49
CA ASP A 103 -9.25 -30.31 -11.55
C ASP A 103 -8.87 -29.77 -12.96
N HIS A 104 -8.69 -28.45 -13.09
CA HIS A 104 -8.32 -27.78 -14.35
C HIS A 104 -6.80 -27.69 -14.48
N HIS A 105 -6.15 -28.83 -14.72
CA HIS A 105 -4.70 -28.94 -14.79
C HIS A 105 -4.04 -28.01 -15.83
N GLU A 106 -4.76 -27.67 -16.90
CA GLU A 106 -4.29 -26.74 -17.94
C GLU A 106 -4.11 -25.30 -17.45
N ASP A 107 -4.71 -24.92 -16.32
CA ASP A 107 -4.65 -23.58 -15.75
C ASP A 107 -3.70 -23.48 -14.56
N HIS A 108 -3.20 -24.61 -14.05
CA HIS A 108 -2.28 -24.65 -12.91
C HIS A 108 -1.05 -23.77 -13.15
N GLY A 109 -0.69 -22.96 -12.16
CA GLY A 109 0.46 -22.06 -12.27
C GLY A 109 0.23 -20.84 -13.16
N THR A 110 -1.01 -20.60 -13.62
CA THR A 110 -1.40 -19.40 -14.37
C THR A 110 -2.37 -18.53 -13.55
N PHE A 111 -2.71 -17.35 -14.05
CA PHE A 111 -3.78 -16.52 -13.47
C PHE A 111 -5.17 -16.82 -14.06
N ARG A 112 -5.26 -17.71 -15.07
CA ARG A 112 -6.53 -18.03 -15.73
C ARG A 112 -7.40 -18.82 -14.78
N ASN A 113 -8.69 -18.50 -14.77
CA ASN A 113 -9.70 -19.15 -13.92
C ASN A 113 -9.28 -19.21 -12.43
N SER A 114 -8.48 -18.24 -11.97
CA SER A 114 -8.16 -18.10 -10.55
C SER A 114 -9.27 -17.32 -9.86
N TRP A 115 -9.81 -17.90 -8.80
CA TRP A 115 -10.95 -17.35 -8.06
C TRP A 115 -10.58 -16.93 -6.65
N THR A 116 -9.30 -16.67 -6.39
CA THR A 116 -8.82 -16.01 -5.17
C THR A 116 -8.05 -14.74 -5.51
N TRP A 117 -8.42 -13.63 -4.85
CA TRP A 117 -7.89 -12.31 -5.16
C TRP A 117 -7.99 -11.35 -3.99
N PHE A 118 -7.48 -10.13 -4.19
CA PHE A 118 -7.56 -9.05 -3.23
C PHE A 118 -8.17 -7.81 -3.87
N GLU A 119 -8.98 -7.13 -3.07
CA GLU A 119 -9.49 -5.80 -3.35
C GLU A 119 -8.86 -4.82 -2.36
N LEU A 120 -8.61 -3.60 -2.82
CA LEU A 120 -8.25 -2.47 -1.98
C LEU A 120 -9.48 -1.58 -1.92
N ASP A 121 -10.02 -1.42 -0.72
CA ASP A 121 -11.21 -0.64 -0.43
C ASP A 121 -10.81 0.65 0.30
N SER A 122 -11.50 1.75 0.00
CA SER A 122 -11.29 3.04 0.68
C SER A 122 -12.60 3.48 1.30
N HIS A 123 -12.62 3.73 2.62
CA HIS A 123 -13.83 4.13 3.32
C HIS A 123 -13.59 5.33 4.22
N ARG A 124 -14.66 6.09 4.45
CA ARG A 124 -14.71 7.26 5.32
C ARG A 124 -15.33 6.92 6.66
N LEU A 125 -14.70 7.41 7.74
CA LEU A 125 -15.16 7.19 9.11
C LEU A 125 -16.48 7.90 9.45
N ASP A 126 -16.87 8.94 8.70
CA ASP A 126 -18.08 9.74 8.93
C ASP A 126 -19.34 9.20 8.24
N GLY A 127 -19.27 8.04 7.60
CA GLY A 127 -20.43 7.28 7.14
C GLY A 127 -21.06 7.77 5.83
N GLU A 128 -20.48 8.78 5.16
CA GLU A 128 -20.67 8.92 3.72
C GLU A 128 -19.75 7.93 3.02
N ASP A 129 -20.32 6.79 2.59
CA ASP A 129 -19.64 5.86 1.70
C ASP A 129 -19.04 6.65 0.53
N VAL A 130 -17.71 6.72 0.50
CA VAL A 130 -16.98 6.97 -0.74
C VAL A 130 -17.11 5.70 -1.57
N SER A 131 -18.32 5.40 -2.01
CA SER A 131 -18.53 4.53 -3.14
C SER A 131 -17.74 5.15 -4.27
N GLU A 132 -16.57 4.58 -4.61
CA GLU A 132 -16.20 4.34 -6.02
C GLU A 132 -14.82 3.71 -6.28
N ALA A 133 -13.93 3.52 -5.30
CA ALA A 133 -12.60 2.97 -5.60
C ALA A 133 -12.32 1.61 -4.95
N ILE A 134 -13.20 0.62 -5.16
CA ILE A 134 -12.78 -0.77 -4.99
C ILE A 134 -11.81 -1.09 -6.12
N VAL A 135 -10.52 -1.13 -5.82
CA VAL A 135 -9.47 -1.44 -6.80
C VAL A 135 -9.11 -2.91 -6.72
N ARG A 136 -9.06 -3.60 -7.86
CA ARG A 136 -8.52 -4.96 -7.93
C ARG A 136 -7.02 -4.90 -7.67
N LEU A 137 -6.59 -5.34 -6.49
CA LEU A 137 -5.20 -5.22 -6.03
C LEU A 137 -4.31 -6.30 -6.67
N ALA A 138 -4.67 -7.57 -6.45
CA ALA A 138 -3.88 -8.72 -6.86
C ALA A 138 -4.78 -9.95 -7.07
N THR A 139 -4.28 -10.97 -7.75
CA THR A 139 -4.97 -12.26 -7.95
C THR A 139 -3.93 -13.36 -7.74
N ASN A 140 -4.28 -14.39 -6.97
CA ASN A 140 -3.36 -15.48 -6.71
C ASN A 140 -3.19 -16.36 -7.95
N VAL A 141 -2.09 -17.09 -7.98
CA VAL A 141 -1.83 -18.05 -9.04
C VAL A 141 -2.69 -19.29 -8.80
N HIS A 142 -3.41 -19.71 -9.84
CA HIS A 142 -4.35 -20.82 -9.81
C HIS A 142 -3.71 -22.09 -9.27
N ALA A 143 -4.34 -22.68 -8.25
CA ALA A 143 -3.97 -23.96 -7.63
C ALA A 143 -2.51 -24.05 -7.17
N ARG A 144 -1.95 -22.94 -6.70
CA ARG A 144 -0.61 -22.92 -6.07
C ARG A 144 -0.73 -22.82 -4.55
N SER A 145 -0.02 -23.71 -3.86
CA SER A 145 0.15 -23.71 -2.40
C SER A 145 1.38 -22.94 -1.93
N ASP A 146 2.25 -22.52 -2.86
CA ASP A 146 3.42 -21.71 -2.56
C ASP A 146 3.01 -20.24 -2.49
N SER A 147 3.38 -19.56 -1.40
CA SER A 147 3.16 -18.13 -1.22
C SER A 147 3.83 -17.30 -2.31
N MET A 148 3.08 -16.32 -2.82
CA MET A 148 3.56 -15.28 -3.72
C MET A 148 3.45 -13.93 -3.03
N LEU A 149 4.51 -13.12 -3.15
CA LEU A 149 4.49 -11.72 -2.76
C LEU A 149 3.91 -10.86 -3.88
N HIS A 150 2.77 -10.24 -3.62
CA HIS A 150 2.17 -9.24 -4.48
C HIS A 150 2.57 -7.85 -4.00
N GLU A 151 3.19 -7.06 -4.87
CA GLU A 151 3.46 -5.65 -4.62
C GLU A 151 2.67 -4.77 -5.60
N ARG A 152 2.05 -3.71 -5.08
CA ARG A 152 1.42 -2.66 -5.86
C ARG A 152 1.80 -1.30 -5.30
N ILE A 153 2.16 -0.40 -6.21
CA ILE A 153 2.45 1.00 -5.90
C ILE A 153 1.47 1.86 -6.68
N TYR A 154 0.79 2.75 -5.97
CA TYR A 154 -0.09 3.75 -6.54
C TYR A 154 0.46 5.14 -6.22
N ARG A 155 0.29 6.09 -7.13
CA ARG A 155 0.82 7.45 -6.97
C ARG A 155 -0.21 8.49 -7.36
N SER A 156 -0.18 9.64 -6.69
CA SER A 156 -1.12 10.72 -6.97
C SER A 156 -0.99 11.29 -8.38
N ASP A 157 0.14 11.13 -9.05
CA ASP A 157 0.36 11.59 -10.44
C ASP A 157 -0.06 10.58 -11.52
N GLY A 158 -0.32 9.32 -11.15
CA GLY A 158 -0.73 8.25 -12.06
C GLY A 158 -2.11 7.68 -11.79
N ASP A 159 -2.60 7.79 -10.55
CA ASP A 159 -3.82 7.14 -10.07
C ASP A 159 -4.83 8.17 -9.57
N GLU A 160 -5.86 8.45 -10.38
CA GLU A 160 -6.88 9.46 -10.05
C GLU A 160 -7.58 9.20 -8.71
N TRP A 161 -7.79 7.94 -8.34
CA TRP A 161 -8.45 7.59 -7.09
C TRP A 161 -7.60 7.98 -5.87
N VAL A 162 -6.27 7.97 -5.98
CA VAL A 162 -5.36 8.40 -4.91
C VAL A 162 -5.52 9.90 -4.64
N GLN A 163 -5.74 10.71 -5.70
CA GLN A 163 -5.98 12.15 -5.54
C GLN A 163 -7.31 12.46 -4.84
N ARG A 164 -8.27 11.52 -4.86
CA ARG A 164 -9.58 11.69 -4.23
C ARG A 164 -9.55 11.42 -2.72
N LEU A 165 -8.52 10.72 -2.24
CA LEU A 165 -8.34 10.44 -0.80
C LEU A 165 -8.22 11.73 0.01
N GLN A 166 -8.89 11.75 1.15
CA GLN A 166 -8.94 12.87 2.08
C GLN A 166 -8.38 12.48 3.45
N PRO A 167 -8.02 13.46 4.29
CA PRO A 167 -7.74 13.20 5.70
C PRO A 167 -8.93 12.51 6.37
N GLY A 168 -8.66 11.48 7.16
CA GLY A 168 -9.67 10.66 7.84
C GLY A 168 -10.10 9.41 7.07
N ASP A 169 -9.85 9.33 5.76
CA ASP A 169 -10.09 8.11 4.98
C ASP A 169 -9.17 6.97 5.48
N GLN A 170 -9.62 5.72 5.35
CA GLN A 170 -8.82 4.52 5.62
C GLN A 170 -8.79 3.61 4.40
N LEU A 171 -7.69 2.87 4.25
CA LEU A 171 -7.55 1.84 3.21
C LEU A 171 -7.66 0.46 3.84
N ALA A 172 -8.33 -0.46 3.16
CA ALA A 172 -8.55 -1.81 3.64
C ALA A 172 -8.22 -2.85 2.56
N ILE A 173 -7.42 -3.85 2.92
CA ILE A 173 -7.14 -5.00 2.07
C ILE A 173 -8.22 -6.06 2.35
N VAL A 174 -9.03 -6.33 1.35
CA VAL A 174 -10.15 -7.28 1.42
C VAL A 174 -9.79 -8.54 0.63
N PRO A 175 -9.52 -9.68 1.29
CA PRO A 175 -9.32 -10.95 0.63
C PRO A 175 -10.64 -11.47 0.06
N ARG A 176 -10.56 -12.10 -1.10
CA ARG A 176 -11.71 -12.64 -1.84
C ARG A 176 -11.42 -14.06 -2.28
N ALA A 177 -12.44 -14.90 -2.16
CA ALA A 177 -12.53 -16.22 -2.78
C ALA A 177 -13.92 -16.37 -3.39
N ARG A 178 -14.04 -17.19 -4.44
CA ARG A 178 -15.32 -17.50 -5.08
C ARG A 178 -15.36 -18.96 -5.52
N PHE A 179 -16.55 -19.54 -5.39
CA PHE A 179 -16.88 -20.94 -5.62
C PHE A 179 -16.44 -21.90 -4.50
N PRO A 180 -17.23 -22.97 -4.26
CA PRO A 180 -16.87 -24.01 -3.30
C PRO A 180 -15.50 -24.63 -3.59
N GLY A 181 -14.69 -24.77 -2.54
CA GLY A 181 -13.34 -25.35 -2.63
C GLY A 181 -12.23 -24.34 -2.95
N TRP A 182 -12.56 -23.08 -3.26
CA TRP A 182 -11.58 -22.01 -3.37
C TRP A 182 -11.38 -21.33 -2.01
N THR A 183 -10.12 -21.19 -1.62
CA THR A 183 -9.73 -20.58 -0.35
C THR A 183 -8.48 -19.74 -0.56
N ASN A 184 -8.57 -18.46 -0.19
CA ASN A 184 -7.46 -17.53 -0.25
C ASN A 184 -6.70 -17.56 1.08
N TYR A 185 -5.43 -17.92 1.05
CA TYR A 185 -4.56 -17.96 2.22
C TYR A 185 -3.69 -16.70 2.23
N VAL A 186 -3.81 -15.92 3.30
CA VAL A 186 -3.03 -14.70 3.53
C VAL A 186 -2.00 -14.99 4.62
N GLU A 187 -0.73 -14.77 4.31
CA GLU A 187 0.39 -14.95 5.24
C GLU A 187 0.67 -13.66 6.00
N GLU A 188 0.88 -12.58 5.25
CA GLU A 188 1.09 -11.24 5.76
C GLU A 188 0.65 -10.19 4.73
N ALA A 189 0.39 -8.98 5.21
CA ALA A 189 0.16 -7.82 4.36
C ALA A 189 0.67 -6.53 5.01
N SER A 190 1.00 -5.54 4.19
CA SER A 190 1.29 -4.19 4.65
C SER A 190 0.65 -3.13 3.77
N ILE A 191 0.28 -2.02 4.42
CA ILE A 191 -0.18 -0.79 3.78
C ILE A 191 0.77 0.32 4.23
N GLU A 192 1.44 0.94 3.27
CA GLU A 192 2.29 2.11 3.48
C GLU A 192 1.68 3.30 2.73
N ILE A 193 1.35 4.36 3.46
CA ILE A 193 0.76 5.59 2.93
C ILE A 193 1.73 6.73 3.15
N TYR A 194 2.10 7.39 2.07
CA TYR A 194 3.01 8.53 2.07
C TYR A 194 2.22 9.82 1.86
N THR A 195 2.30 10.73 2.83
CA THR A 195 1.55 12.00 2.80
C THR A 195 2.46 13.22 2.87
N VAL A 196 2.01 14.32 2.27
CA VAL A 196 2.73 15.59 2.33
C VAL A 196 2.73 16.10 3.78
N PRO A 197 3.90 16.48 4.32
CA PRO A 197 3.96 17.12 5.62
C PRO A 197 3.32 18.52 5.58
N VAL A 198 2.75 18.93 6.71
CA VAL A 198 2.23 20.31 6.86
C VAL A 198 3.41 21.20 7.26
N LEU A 199 3.74 22.20 6.44
CA LEU A 199 4.95 23.03 6.60
C LEU A 199 4.71 24.36 7.31
#